data_AF-A0A8B6E983-F1
#
_entry.id   AF-A0A8B6E983-F1
#
_cell.length_a   1.000
_cell.length_b   1.000
_cell.length_c   1.000
_cell.angle_alpha   90.00
_cell.angle_beta   90.00
_cell.angle_gamma   90.00
#
_symmetry.space_group_name_H-M   'P 1'
#
loop_
_entity.id
_entity.type
_entity.pdbx_description
1 polymer ?
#
loop_
_entity_poly.entity_id
_entity_poly.type
_entity_poly.pdbx_seq_one_letter_code
_entity_poly.pdbx_strand_id
1 'polypeptide(L)'
;MTHIAESLLSCTFSLIIATALYTNGIVSGQKIDPDAYRNVSQLITSKGYPFEEHLLETADGYILGLHRIPPKHKQGIRLQLTV
;
A
#
# COMPACT_ATOMS: atom_id res chain seq x y z
N MET A 1 29.40 46.55 24.02
CA MET A 1 29.46 45.12 24.40
C MET A 1 28.07 44.49 24.50
N THR A 2 27.06 45.17 25.03
CA THR A 2 25.66 44.69 25.12
C THR A 2 24.95 44.46 23.78
N HIS A 3 25.21 45.30 22.77
CA HIS A 3 24.62 45.19 21.42
C HIS A 3 24.93 43.88 20.68
N ILE A 4 26.08 43.27 20.99
CA ILE A 4 26.51 42.00 20.37
C ILE A 4 25.73 40.82 20.99
N ALA A 5 25.40 40.89 22.29
CA ALA A 5 24.65 39.85 22.97
C ALA A 5 23.18 39.78 22.51
N GLU A 6 22.56 40.92 22.22
CA GLU A 6 21.17 40.98 21.72
C GLU A 6 21.04 40.41 20.30
N SER A 7 22.04 40.64 19.43
CA SER A 7 22.04 40.07 18.08
C SER A 7 22.21 38.55 18.09
N LEU A 8 23.08 38.03 18.95
CA LEU A 8 23.25 36.59 19.18
C LEU A 8 21.96 35.93 19.68
N LEU A 9 21.25 36.56 20.62
CA LEU A 9 20.00 36.03 21.16
C LEU A 9 18.90 35.95 20.09
N SER A 10 18.78 36.98 19.24
CA SER A 10 17.82 36.99 18.12
C SER A 10 18.10 35.88 17.09
N CYS A 11 19.36 35.70 16.71
CA CYS A 11 19.77 34.66 15.76
C CYS A 11 19.54 33.24 16.30
N THR A 12 19.78 33.00 17.59
CA THR A 12 19.50 31.69 18.17
C THR A 12 18.02 31.38 18.22
N PHE A 13 17.18 32.38 18.55
CA PHE A 13 15.73 32.21 18.55
C PHE A 13 15.18 31.89 17.15
N SER A 14 15.68 32.58 16.11
CA SER A 14 15.29 32.29 14.73
C SER A 14 15.76 30.91 14.26
N LEU A 15 16.97 30.47 14.67
CA LEU A 15 17.46 29.12 14.36
C LEU A 15 16.62 28.02 15.04
N ILE A 16 16.26 28.22 16.31
CA ILE A 16 15.43 27.30 17.09
C ILE A 16 14.02 27.19 16.48
N ILE A 17 13.42 28.31 16.08
CA ILE A 17 12.12 28.31 15.41
C ILE A 17 12.20 27.61 14.05
N ALA A 18 13.20 27.94 13.23
CA ALA A 18 13.37 27.33 11.91
C ALA A 18 13.57 25.81 11.99
N THR A 19 14.38 25.34 12.95
CA THR A 19 14.58 23.90 13.18
C THR A 19 13.33 23.22 13.71
N ALA A 20 12.62 23.81 14.67
CA ALA A 20 11.36 23.26 15.19
C ALA A 20 10.28 23.13 14.10
N LEU A 21 10.13 24.14 13.24
CA LEU A 21 9.19 24.09 12.11
C LEU A 21 9.58 23.01 11.08
N TYR A 22 10.87 22.89 10.76
CA TYR A 22 11.37 21.87 9.85
C TYR A 22 11.12 20.45 10.38
N THR A 23 11.36 20.19 11.67
CA THR A 23 11.11 18.87 12.26
C THR A 23 9.64 18.46 12.23
N ASN A 24 8.70 19.41 12.39
CA ASN A 24 7.26 19.13 12.32
C ASN A 24 6.81 18.70 10.91
N GLY A 25 7.49 19.16 9.85
CA GLY A 25 7.19 18.76 8.47
C GLY A 25 7.82 17.43 8.05
N ILE A 26 8.93 17.03 8.68
CA ILE A 26 9.69 15.82 8.32
C ILE A 26 9.00 14.55 8.83
N VAL A 27 8.31 14.62 9.97
CA VAL A 27 7.56 13.49 10.54
C VAL A 27 6.19 13.34 9.84
N SER A 28 6.18 13.38 8.51
CA SER A 28 5.07 12.80 7.77
C SER A 28 5.31 11.29 7.72
N GLY A 29 4.79 10.59 8.73
CA GLY A 29 4.79 9.14 8.74
C GLY A 29 4.19 8.65 7.43
N GLN A 30 5.00 7.99 6.61
CA GLN A 30 4.58 7.51 5.30
C GLN A 30 3.40 6.56 5.52
N LYS A 31 2.20 6.98 5.12
CA LYS A 31 1.00 6.16 5.29
C LYS A 31 1.09 4.99 4.32
N ILE A 32 1.51 3.83 4.81
CA ILE A 32 1.58 2.60 4.03
C ILE A 32 0.14 2.22 3.65
N ASP A 33 -0.06 1.88 2.37
CA ASP A 33 -1.35 1.42 1.90
C ASP A 33 -1.75 0.13 2.64
N PRO A 34 -2.96 0.01 3.22
CA PRO A 34 -3.40 -1.19 3.92
C PRO A 34 -3.44 -2.44 3.03
N ASP A 35 -3.40 -2.29 1.70
CA ASP A 35 -3.36 -3.37 0.72
C ASP A 35 -1.93 -3.87 0.44
N ALA A 36 -0.88 -3.16 0.88
CA ALA A 36 0.51 -3.48 0.58
C ALA A 36 0.96 -4.87 1.07
N TYR A 37 0.29 -5.41 2.10
CA TYR A 37 0.60 -6.71 2.70
C TYR A 37 -0.49 -7.75 2.50
N ARG A 38 -1.49 -7.49 1.64
CA ARG A 38 -2.58 -8.43 1.39
C ARG A 38 -2.20 -9.43 0.31
N ASN A 39 -2.53 -10.70 0.55
CA ASN A 39 -2.48 -11.72 -0.51
C ASN A 39 -3.51 -11.41 -1.60
N VAL A 40 -3.30 -11.89 -2.82
CA VAL A 40 -4.18 -11.60 -3.98
C VAL A 40 -5.65 -11.94 -3.69
N SER A 41 -5.91 -13.08 -3.04
CA SER A 41 -7.26 -13.48 -2.62
C SER A 41 -7.89 -12.50 -1.63
N GLN A 42 -7.12 -12.04 -0.64
CA GLN A 42 -7.57 -11.05 0.35
C GLN A 42 -7.77 -9.67 -0.27
N LEU A 43 -6.91 -9.28 -1.20
CA LEU A 43 -7.03 -8.03 -1.93
C LEU A 43 -8.33 -7.99 -2.73
N ILE A 44 -8.61 -9.02 -3.53
CA ILE A 44 -9.81 -9.08 -4.38
C ILE A 44 -11.09 -9.12 -3.55
N THR A 45 -11.11 -9.97 -2.51
CA THR A 45 -12.27 -10.09 -1.62
C THR A 45 -12.51 -8.82 -0.80
N SER A 46 -11.46 -8.11 -0.38
CA SER A 46 -11.58 -6.83 0.34
C SER A 46 -12.28 -5.74 -0.47
N LYS A 47 -12.19 -5.81 -1.81
CA LYS A 47 -12.88 -4.90 -2.74
C LYS A 47 -14.29 -5.37 -3.09
N GLY A 48 -14.76 -6.46 -2.47
CA GLY A 48 -16.12 -6.99 -2.66
C GLY A 48 -16.31 -7.73 -3.99
N TYR A 49 -15.24 -8.29 -4.56
CA TYR A 49 -15.32 -9.16 -5.72
C TYR A 49 -15.21 -10.63 -5.29
N PRO A 50 -15.96 -11.55 -5.91
CA PRO A 50 -15.77 -12.97 -5.69
C PRO A 50 -14.40 -13.41 -6.24
N PHE A 51 -13.81 -14.44 -5.65
CA PHE A 51 -12.49 -14.95 -5.99
C PHE A 51 -12.50 -16.47 -6.11
N GLU A 52 -11.89 -16.99 -7.17
CA GLU A 52 -11.69 -18.42 -7.42
C GLU A 52 -10.20 -18.65 -7.75
N GLU A 53 -9.61 -19.73 -7.25
CA GLU A 53 -8.22 -20.14 -7.52
C GLU A 53 -8.20 -21.56 -8.08
N HIS A 54 -7.45 -21.77 -9.17
CA HIS A 54 -7.28 -23.08 -9.80
C HIS A 54 -5.80 -23.43 -9.89
N LEU A 55 -5.45 -24.67 -9.54
CA LEU A 55 -4.12 -25.23 -9.74
C LEU A 55 -4.16 -26.12 -10.98
N LEU A 56 -3.37 -25.80 -11.99
CA LEU A 56 -3.27 -26.56 -13.23
C LEU A 56 -1.86 -27.14 -13.38
N GLU A 57 -1.78 -28.39 -13.80
CA GLU A 57 -0.52 -29.03 -14.18
C GLU A 57 -0.31 -28.90 -15.69
N THR A 58 0.82 -28.34 -16.11
CA THR A 58 1.20 -28.28 -17.54
C THR A 58 1.77 -29.61 -18.00
N ALA A 59 1.79 -29.85 -19.31
CA ALA A 59 2.38 -31.05 -19.90
C ALA A 59 3.85 -31.27 -19.50
N ASP A 60 4.57 -30.19 -19.19
CA ASP A 60 5.98 -30.20 -18.77
C ASP A 60 6.15 -30.38 -17.24
N GLY A 61 5.06 -30.62 -16.50
CA GLY A 61 5.07 -30.92 -15.05
C GLY A 61 5.10 -29.69 -14.13
N TYR A 62 4.79 -28.49 -14.61
CA TYR A 62 4.70 -27.29 -13.76
C TYR A 62 3.28 -27.10 -13.21
N ILE A 63 3.18 -26.72 -11.93
CA ILE A 63 1.91 -26.36 -11.29
C ILE A 63 1.71 -24.85 -11.37
N LEU A 64 0.67 -24.41 -12.08
CA LEU A 64 0.28 -23.02 -12.25
C LEU A 64 -0.92 -22.68 -11.36
N GLY A 65 -0.79 -21.66 -10.51
CA GLY A 65 -1.91 -21.05 -9.80
C GLY A 65 -2.58 -19.96 -10.63
N LEU A 66 -3.83 -20.19 -11.03
CA LEU A 66 -4.66 -19.22 -11.74
C LEU A 66 -5.64 -18.55 -10.79
N HIS A 67 -5.75 -17.22 -10.87
CA HIS A 67 -6.69 -16.41 -10.10
C HIS A 67 -7.80 -15.87 -11.00
N ARG A 68 -9.06 -16.17 -10.66
CA ARG A 68 -10.24 -15.76 -11.43
C ARG A 68 -11.19 -14.91 -10.58
N ILE A 69 -11.68 -13.82 -11.17
CA ILE A 69 -12.71 -12.96 -10.57
C ILE A 69 -14.01 -13.20 -11.37
N PRO A 70 -14.93 -14.07 -10.89
CA PRO A 70 -16.17 -14.32 -11.60
C PRO A 70 -17.09 -13.09 -11.60
N PRO A 71 -18.01 -13.00 -12.57
CA PRO A 71 -19.06 -11.98 -12.54
C PRO A 71 -19.91 -12.14 -11.28
N LYS A 72 -20.23 -11.01 -10.63
CA LYS A 72 -21.04 -10.97 -9.40
C LYS A 72 -22.43 -11.63 -9.55
N HIS A 73 -22.97 -11.63 -10.77
CA HIS A 73 -24.23 -12.27 -11.11
C HIS A 73 -23.97 -13.60 -11.80
N LYS A 74 -24.09 -14.71 -11.06
CA LYS A 74 -24.15 -16.05 -11.66
C LYS A 74 -25.48 -16.20 -12.39
N GLN A 75 -25.51 -16.00 -13.70
CA GLN A 75 -26.43 -16.75 -14.54
C GLN A 75 -25.71 -18.06 -14.89
N GLY A 76 -26.30 -19.18 -14.49
CA GLY A 76 -25.69 -20.50 -14.61
C GLY A 76 -25.39 -20.85 -16.06
N ILE A 77 -24.15 -20.65 -16.49
CA ILE A 77 -23.63 -21.24 -17.73
C ILE A 77 -22.52 -22.18 -17.31
N ARG A 78 -22.83 -23.48 -17.37
CA ARG A 78 -21.92 -24.58 -17.07
C ARG A 78 -20.96 -24.73 -18.25
N LEU A 79 -19.86 -23.97 -18.24
CA LEU A 79 -18.75 -24.21 -19.16
C LEU A 79 -17.99 -25.45 -18.65
N GLN A 80 -18.48 -26.65 -18.99
CA GLN A 80 -17.63 -27.83 -18.94
C GLN A 80 -16.58 -27.68 -20.04
N LEU A 81 -15.42 -27.15 -19.69
CA LEU A 81 -14.22 -27.30 -20.50
C LEU A 81 -13.73 -28.73 -20.26
N THR A 82 -14.12 -29.64 -21.14
CA THR A 82 -13.47 -30.95 -21.28
C THR A 82 -12.10 -30.70 -21.89
N VAL A 83 -11.05 -31.14 -21.20
CA VAL A 83 -9.68 -31.24 -21.73
C VAL A 83 -9.59 -32.43 -22.67
#